data_AF-A0A9D2KZB0-F1
#
_entry.id   AF-A0A9D2KZB0-F1
#
_cell.length_a   1.000
_cell.length_b   1.000
_cell.length_c   1.000
_cell.angle_alpha   90.00
_cell.angle_beta   90.00
_cell.angle_gamma   90.00
#
_symmetry.space_group_name_H-M   'P 1'
#
loop_
_entity.id
_entity.type
_entity.pdbx_description
1 polymer ?
#
loop_
_entity_poly.entity_id
_entity_poly.type
_entity_poly.pdbx_seq_one_letter_code
_entity_poly.pdbx_strand_id
1 'polypeptide(L)'
;LVAAVDIQFDPEQGDFYVYSHGGNQRTNWKAFDWLIKCEELGFGQLLITNKDRDGVQNGFDLDFLKQASQVVSLPIIASGGAGSIDDFVTLFEETTISAGLAASIFHNGTVTISDLKDRLVEGGIAILPTKKPNFEKANGLISVILQDVNTKKVLMNGFMNEEAYRLTIQDNVVWFYSRTKNRLWKKGESSQNYQYVKHMSLDCDADALLIQVQPAGPTCHLGTASCFDQTDFSFNQLFQTVKDKLAKREEGSYTAYLAQEGLDKILKKCGEELTETVIAAKNNDADELISESSDLLYHLFVLLAYQGVDLADVETQLASRHGTKQNYRIRKSINQW
;
A
#
# COMPACT_ATOMS: atom_id res chain seq x y z
N LEU A 1 17.80 -18.24 13.58
CA LEU A 1 19.22 -18.05 13.23
C LEU A 1 19.29 -17.59 11.78
N VAL A 2 20.10 -16.59 11.44
CA VAL A 2 20.26 -16.10 10.05
C VAL A 2 21.64 -16.55 9.54
N ALA A 3 21.71 -17.14 8.34
CA ALA A 3 22.98 -17.40 7.67
C ALA A 3 23.29 -16.22 6.75
N ALA A 4 24.39 -15.50 7.02
CA ALA A 4 24.93 -14.53 6.07
C ALA A 4 25.83 -15.26 5.06
N VAL A 5 25.50 -15.13 3.78
CA VAL A 5 26.17 -15.83 2.68
C VAL A 5 26.62 -14.80 1.65
N ASP A 6 27.92 -14.59 1.57
CA ASP A 6 28.52 -13.77 0.52
C ASP A 6 28.83 -14.66 -0.68
N ILE A 7 28.37 -14.28 -1.86
CA ILE A 7 28.60 -15.02 -3.10
C ILE A 7 29.30 -14.15 -4.13
N GLN A 8 30.04 -14.79 -5.04
CA GLN A 8 30.61 -14.16 -6.22
C GLN A 8 30.65 -15.15 -7.39
N PHE A 9 30.41 -14.67 -8.61
CA PHE A 9 30.56 -15.46 -9.81
C PHE A 9 32.05 -15.68 -10.11
N ASP A 10 32.42 -16.94 -10.31
CA ASP A 10 33.74 -17.32 -10.76
C ASP A 10 33.70 -17.60 -12.28
N PRO A 11 34.28 -16.74 -13.13
CA PRO A 11 34.23 -16.91 -14.58
C PRO A 11 35.08 -18.09 -15.08
N GLU A 12 36.07 -18.57 -14.33
CA GLU A 12 36.88 -19.72 -14.72
C GLU A 12 36.12 -21.03 -14.52
N GLN A 13 35.31 -21.09 -13.46
CA GLN A 13 34.48 -22.25 -13.14
C GLN A 13 33.07 -22.16 -13.72
N GLY A 14 32.63 -20.96 -14.11
CA GLY A 14 31.30 -20.70 -14.67
C GLY A 14 30.17 -20.85 -13.66
N ASP A 15 30.41 -20.58 -12.37
CA ASP A 15 29.45 -20.80 -11.29
C ASP A 15 29.65 -19.82 -10.13
N PHE A 16 28.65 -19.71 -9.22
CA PHE A 16 28.74 -18.90 -8.02
C PHE A 16 29.36 -19.68 -6.86
N TYR A 17 30.32 -19.06 -6.16
CA TYR A 17 30.98 -19.64 -4.99
C TYR A 17 30.75 -18.79 -3.74
N VAL A 18 30.76 -19.44 -2.58
CA VAL A 18 30.63 -18.79 -1.28
C VAL A 18 31.97 -18.23 -0.82
N TYR A 19 31.93 -17.03 -0.26
CA TYR A 19 33.08 -16.34 0.31
C TYR A 19 32.95 -16.22 1.83
N SER A 20 34.10 -16.20 2.49
CA SER A 20 34.24 -16.09 3.96
C SER A 20 35.22 -14.96 4.32
N HIS A 21 35.40 -14.73 5.62
CA HIS A 21 36.32 -13.70 6.15
C HIS A 21 36.02 -12.30 5.61
N GLY A 22 34.74 -11.91 5.70
CA GLY A 22 34.26 -10.62 5.18
C GLY A 22 34.29 -10.56 3.64
N GLY A 23 33.98 -11.67 2.98
CA GLY A 23 33.96 -11.74 1.53
C GLY A 23 35.33 -11.81 0.85
N ASN A 24 36.44 -12.00 1.56
CA ASN A 24 37.79 -11.95 0.96
C ASN A 24 38.35 -13.31 0.57
N GLN A 25 37.80 -14.40 1.11
CA GLN A 25 38.32 -15.74 0.86
C GLN A 25 37.25 -16.64 0.24
N ARG A 26 37.45 -17.01 -1.03
CA ARG A 26 36.63 -18.01 -1.74
C ARG A 26 36.74 -19.35 -1.01
N THR A 27 35.61 -19.98 -0.76
CA THR A 27 35.53 -21.34 -0.21
C THR A 27 35.41 -22.37 -1.35
N ASN A 28 35.37 -23.65 -0.99
CA ASN A 28 35.12 -24.72 -1.97
C ASN A 28 33.61 -24.98 -2.19
N TRP A 29 32.74 -24.23 -1.51
CA TRP A 29 31.30 -24.40 -1.64
C TRP A 29 30.77 -23.60 -2.81
N LYS A 30 30.04 -24.29 -3.69
CA LYS A 30 29.13 -23.64 -4.62
C LYS A 30 27.98 -22.99 -3.85
N ALA A 31 27.47 -21.88 -4.36
CA ALA A 31 26.49 -21.08 -3.67
C ALA A 31 25.23 -21.89 -3.35
N PHE A 32 24.59 -22.50 -4.34
CA PHE A 32 23.33 -23.25 -4.15
C PHE A 32 23.49 -24.45 -3.21
N ASP A 33 24.59 -25.21 -3.35
CA ASP A 33 24.89 -26.35 -2.45
C ASP A 33 24.99 -25.90 -0.99
N TRP A 34 25.57 -24.73 -0.76
CA TRP A 34 25.67 -24.15 0.57
C TRP A 34 24.32 -23.65 1.11
N LEU A 35 23.46 -23.06 0.27
CA LEU A 35 22.13 -22.62 0.69
C LEU A 35 21.30 -23.82 1.18
N ILE A 36 21.30 -24.92 0.42
CA ILE A 36 20.66 -26.18 0.80
C ILE A 36 21.26 -26.68 2.12
N LYS A 37 22.59 -26.62 2.25
CA LYS A 37 23.24 -27.04 3.48
C LYS A 37 22.83 -26.21 4.70
N CYS A 38 22.66 -24.90 4.54
CA CYS A 38 22.15 -24.03 5.60
C CYS A 38 20.74 -24.43 6.03
N GLU A 39 19.87 -24.79 5.10
CA GLU A 39 18.54 -25.29 5.43
C GLU A 39 18.59 -26.61 6.22
N GLU A 40 19.40 -27.57 5.78
CA GLU A 40 19.62 -28.85 6.50
C GLU A 40 20.15 -28.63 7.93
N LEU A 41 20.97 -27.61 8.14
CA LEU A 41 21.53 -27.25 9.45
C LEU A 41 20.53 -26.50 10.35
N GLY A 42 19.32 -26.21 9.88
CA GLY A 42 18.25 -25.60 10.67
C GLY A 42 18.36 -24.09 10.80
N PHE A 43 19.02 -23.40 9.86
CA PHE A 43 18.92 -21.94 9.79
C PHE A 43 17.48 -21.53 9.48
N GLY A 44 17.04 -20.39 10.00
CA GLY A 44 15.67 -19.90 9.84
C GLY A 44 15.49 -18.87 8.73
N GLN A 45 16.60 -18.36 8.17
CA GLN A 45 16.61 -17.34 7.12
C GLN A 45 18.02 -17.24 6.50
N LEU A 46 18.07 -16.85 5.23
CA LEU A 46 19.30 -16.59 4.48
C LEU A 46 19.41 -15.09 4.18
N LEU A 47 20.56 -14.50 4.44
CA LEU A 47 20.95 -13.18 3.95
C LEU A 47 21.99 -13.40 2.86
N ILE A 48 21.61 -13.16 1.61
CA ILE A 48 22.45 -13.42 0.44
C ILE A 48 22.98 -12.09 -0.08
N THR A 49 24.29 -11.91 -0.04
CA THR A 49 24.97 -10.75 -0.62
C THR A 49 25.70 -11.17 -1.88
N ASN A 50 25.28 -10.66 -3.05
CA ASN A 50 26.08 -10.82 -4.26
C ASN A 50 27.15 -9.73 -4.34
N LYS A 51 28.42 -10.13 -4.20
CA LYS A 51 29.59 -9.25 -4.25
C LYS A 51 29.78 -8.58 -5.61
N ASP A 52 29.35 -9.20 -6.71
CA ASP A 52 29.46 -8.60 -8.05
C ASP A 52 28.48 -7.43 -8.23
N ARG A 53 27.47 -7.33 -7.37
CA ARG A 53 26.49 -6.24 -7.34
C ARG A 53 26.74 -5.26 -6.20
N ASP A 54 27.49 -5.66 -5.17
CA ASP A 54 27.70 -4.82 -3.99
C ASP A 54 28.42 -3.51 -4.35
N GLY A 55 27.86 -2.39 -3.88
CA GLY A 55 28.34 -1.04 -4.21
C GLY A 55 28.09 -0.56 -5.65
N VAL A 56 27.57 -1.39 -6.56
CA VAL A 56 27.34 -1.02 -7.99
C VAL A 56 26.09 -0.16 -8.18
N GLN A 57 25.11 -0.24 -7.27
CA GLN A 57 23.86 0.55 -7.31
C GLN A 57 23.07 0.40 -8.63
N ASN A 58 23.02 -0.81 -9.19
CA ASN A 58 22.33 -1.12 -10.46
C ASN A 58 21.42 -2.36 -10.32
N GLY A 59 20.67 -2.44 -9.22
CA GLY A 59 19.73 -3.51 -8.94
C GLY A 59 20.32 -4.78 -8.33
N PHE A 60 19.45 -5.56 -7.71
CA PHE A 60 19.74 -6.87 -7.13
C PHE A 60 19.97 -7.93 -8.23
N ASP A 61 20.60 -9.05 -7.88
CA ASP A 61 20.73 -10.19 -8.80
C ASP A 61 19.46 -11.05 -8.83
N LEU A 62 18.47 -10.61 -9.61
CA LEU A 62 17.16 -11.25 -9.67
C LEU A 62 17.22 -12.69 -10.18
N ASP A 63 18.10 -12.99 -11.14
CA ASP A 63 18.21 -14.33 -11.72
C ASP A 63 18.78 -15.33 -10.73
N PHE A 64 19.80 -14.94 -9.96
CA PHE A 64 20.31 -15.76 -8.88
C PHE A 64 19.24 -15.95 -7.79
N LEU A 65 18.54 -14.89 -7.39
CA LEU A 65 17.54 -14.94 -6.31
C LEU A 65 16.33 -15.80 -6.68
N LYS A 66 15.86 -15.75 -7.94
CA LYS A 66 14.78 -16.62 -8.45
C LYS A 66 15.18 -18.09 -8.42
N GLN A 67 16.43 -18.41 -8.74
CA GLN A 67 16.94 -19.79 -8.65
C GLN A 67 17.11 -20.22 -7.19
N ALA A 68 17.62 -19.33 -6.34
CA ALA A 68 17.79 -19.60 -4.92
C ALA A 68 16.45 -19.94 -4.25
N SER A 69 15.39 -19.19 -4.52
CA SER A 69 14.06 -19.46 -3.94
C SER A 69 13.39 -20.75 -4.43
N GLN A 70 13.91 -21.37 -5.49
CA GLN A 70 13.44 -22.67 -5.98
C GLN A 70 14.15 -23.84 -5.30
N VAL A 71 15.37 -23.64 -4.78
CA VAL A 71 16.18 -24.71 -4.18
C VAL A 71 16.09 -24.79 -2.65
N VAL A 72 15.63 -23.73 -1.99
CA VAL A 72 15.41 -23.70 -0.53
C VAL A 72 14.05 -23.11 -0.19
N SER A 73 13.46 -23.56 0.92
CA SER A 73 12.20 -23.04 1.45
C SER A 73 12.39 -21.91 2.47
N LEU A 74 13.62 -21.66 2.89
CA LEU A 74 13.96 -20.59 3.82
C LEU A 74 13.64 -19.19 3.26
N PRO A 75 13.13 -18.26 4.08
CA PRO A 75 13.05 -16.84 3.74
C PRO A 75 14.42 -16.31 3.29
N ILE A 76 14.43 -15.53 2.21
CA ILE A 76 15.66 -14.92 1.66
C ILE A 76 15.59 -13.40 1.82
N ILE A 77 16.67 -12.82 2.34
CA ILE A 77 16.97 -11.39 2.32
C ILE A 77 17.98 -11.15 1.20
N ALA A 78 17.59 -10.39 0.19
CA ALA A 78 18.47 -9.96 -0.90
C ALA A 78 19.35 -8.79 -0.45
N SER A 79 20.65 -8.87 -0.71
CA SER A 79 21.63 -7.84 -0.38
C SER A 79 22.62 -7.65 -1.53
N GLY A 80 23.12 -6.41 -1.67
CA GLY A 80 24.03 -6.00 -2.75
C GLY A 80 23.27 -5.54 -4.00
N GLY A 81 23.61 -4.34 -4.49
CA GLY A 81 23.15 -3.84 -5.78
C GLY A 81 22.07 -2.75 -5.77
N ALA A 82 21.29 -2.60 -4.70
CA ALA A 82 20.24 -1.57 -4.64
C ALA A 82 20.81 -0.14 -4.80
N GLY A 83 20.29 0.60 -5.78
CA GLY A 83 20.63 2.00 -6.08
C GLY A 83 19.46 2.96 -5.98
N SER A 84 18.23 2.46 -6.10
CA SER A 84 17.01 3.25 -6.18
C SER A 84 15.83 2.54 -5.49
N ILE A 85 14.70 3.24 -5.37
CA ILE A 85 13.44 2.64 -4.90
C ILE A 85 12.93 1.60 -5.91
N ASP A 86 13.08 1.87 -7.21
CA ASP A 86 12.59 0.98 -8.26
C ASP A 86 13.27 -0.40 -8.22
N ASP A 87 14.54 -0.47 -7.79
CA ASP A 87 15.23 -1.75 -7.59
C ASP A 87 14.51 -2.66 -6.58
N PHE A 88 13.89 -2.09 -5.54
CA PHE A 88 13.09 -2.85 -4.58
C PHE A 88 11.73 -3.23 -5.14
N VAL A 89 11.10 -2.33 -5.90
CA VAL A 89 9.83 -2.62 -6.58
C VAL A 89 10.02 -3.82 -7.51
N THR A 90 11.01 -3.77 -8.40
CA THR A 90 11.34 -4.88 -9.30
C THR A 90 11.69 -6.16 -8.53
N LEU A 91 12.46 -6.05 -7.43
CA LEU A 91 12.78 -7.20 -6.57
C LEU A 91 11.52 -7.92 -6.07
N PHE A 92 10.54 -7.19 -5.54
CA PHE A 92 9.33 -7.79 -4.96
C PHE A 92 8.25 -8.13 -5.99
N GLU A 93 8.25 -7.49 -7.17
CA GLU A 93 7.35 -7.84 -8.27
C GLU A 93 7.79 -9.10 -9.02
N GLU A 94 9.10 -9.25 -9.22
CA GLU A 94 9.64 -10.35 -10.04
C GLU A 94 10.06 -11.58 -9.24
N THR A 95 10.14 -11.49 -7.92
CA THR A 95 10.63 -12.59 -7.08
C THR A 95 9.71 -12.84 -5.87
N THR A 96 9.91 -13.98 -5.22
CA THR A 96 9.20 -14.37 -4.00
C THR A 96 10.04 -14.13 -2.73
N ILE A 97 11.12 -13.35 -2.84
CA ILE A 97 12.03 -13.11 -1.72
C ILE A 97 11.34 -12.31 -0.61
N SER A 98 11.78 -12.51 0.62
CA SER A 98 11.06 -12.04 1.81
C SER A 98 11.47 -10.63 2.26
N ALA A 99 12.68 -10.17 1.91
CA ALA A 99 13.14 -8.81 2.21
C ALA A 99 14.27 -8.36 1.30
N GLY A 100 14.38 -7.05 1.07
CA GLY A 100 15.54 -6.41 0.46
C GLY A 100 16.35 -5.62 1.50
N LEU A 101 17.67 -5.68 1.40
CA LEU A 101 18.61 -4.95 2.24
C LEU A 101 19.43 -4.00 1.38
N ALA A 102 19.52 -2.74 1.83
CA ALA A 102 20.48 -1.78 1.30
C ALA A 102 21.09 -0.97 2.44
N ALA A 103 22.28 -0.43 2.20
CA ALA A 103 22.99 0.41 3.16
C ALA A 103 23.28 1.80 2.58
N SER A 104 24.01 1.86 1.46
CA SER A 104 24.52 3.12 0.88
C SER A 104 23.41 4.12 0.54
N ILE A 105 22.31 3.67 -0.07
CA ILE A 105 21.20 4.54 -0.49
C ILE A 105 20.48 5.22 0.68
N PHE A 106 20.44 4.57 1.85
CA PHE A 106 19.82 5.13 3.05
C PHE A 106 20.78 6.01 3.83
N HIS A 107 22.04 5.59 3.97
CA HIS A 107 23.08 6.37 4.66
C HIS A 107 23.37 7.69 3.95
N ASN A 108 23.35 7.70 2.62
CA ASN A 108 23.61 8.90 1.82
C ASN A 108 22.39 9.82 1.70
N GLY A 109 21.22 9.41 2.22
CA GLY A 109 19.98 10.18 2.16
C GLY A 109 19.35 10.26 0.77
N THR A 110 19.83 9.47 -0.20
CA THR A 110 19.28 9.42 -1.57
C THR A 110 17.85 8.86 -1.58
N VAL A 111 17.59 7.88 -0.72
CA VAL A 111 16.27 7.26 -0.52
C VAL A 111 15.98 7.24 0.97
N THR A 112 14.79 7.65 1.39
CA THR A 112 14.35 7.43 2.77
C THR A 112 13.59 6.11 2.89
N ILE A 113 13.63 5.49 4.07
CA ILE A 113 12.82 4.30 4.35
C ILE A 113 11.32 4.60 4.20
N SER A 114 10.89 5.85 4.47
CA SER A 114 9.49 6.24 4.28
C SER A 114 9.12 6.22 2.81
N ASP A 115 9.87 6.92 1.96
CA ASP A 115 9.56 7.02 0.52
C ASP A 115 9.58 5.64 -0.16
N LEU A 116 10.54 4.78 0.23
CA LEU A 116 10.57 3.39 -0.21
C LEU A 116 9.30 2.65 0.19
N LYS A 117 8.89 2.76 1.45
CA LYS A 117 7.68 2.09 1.93
C LYS A 117 6.42 2.61 1.24
N ASP A 118 6.30 3.92 1.09
CA ASP A 118 5.16 4.55 0.42
C ASP A 118 5.05 4.07 -1.03
N ARG A 119 6.16 4.05 -1.77
CA ARG A 119 6.20 3.58 -3.15
C ARG A 119 5.90 2.09 -3.31
N LEU A 120 6.39 1.25 -2.40
CA LEU A 120 6.07 -0.18 -2.37
C LEU A 120 4.56 -0.40 -2.12
N VAL A 121 3.96 0.36 -1.19
CA VAL A 121 2.52 0.32 -0.93
C VAL A 121 1.70 0.79 -2.14
N GLU A 122 2.12 1.86 -2.82
CA GLU A 122 1.51 2.32 -4.08
C GLU A 122 1.58 1.26 -5.19
N GLY A 123 2.70 0.54 -5.28
CA GLY A 123 2.86 -0.63 -6.16
C GLY A 123 2.03 -1.84 -5.73
N GLY A 124 1.29 -1.75 -4.61
CA GLY A 124 0.46 -2.82 -4.08
C GLY A 124 1.22 -3.92 -3.34
N ILE A 125 2.52 -3.71 -3.09
CA ILE A 125 3.41 -4.62 -2.35
C ILE A 125 3.14 -4.43 -0.86
N ALA A 126 2.80 -5.52 -0.18
CA ALA A 126 2.44 -5.48 1.23
C ALA A 126 3.67 -5.22 2.11
N ILE A 127 3.54 -4.28 3.05
CA ILE A 127 4.60 -3.96 4.02
C ILE A 127 4.20 -4.40 5.42
N LEU A 128 5.08 -5.19 6.02
CA LEU A 128 4.91 -5.74 7.36
C LEU A 128 5.47 -4.81 8.45
N PRO A 129 4.98 -4.92 9.69
CA PRO A 129 5.51 -4.14 10.80
C PRO A 129 6.95 -4.58 11.09
N THR A 130 7.82 -3.62 11.42
CA THR A 130 9.22 -3.91 11.81
C THR A 130 9.32 -4.54 13.20
N LYS A 131 8.32 -4.33 14.05
CA LYS A 131 8.17 -4.97 15.35
C LYS A 131 7.32 -6.23 15.23
N LYS A 132 7.58 -7.24 16.05
CA LYS A 132 6.68 -8.40 16.18
C LYS A 132 5.57 -8.10 17.18
N PRO A 133 4.35 -8.61 16.97
CA PRO A 133 3.29 -8.49 17.97
C PRO A 133 3.67 -9.22 19.26
N ASN A 134 3.33 -8.63 20.40
CA ASN A 134 3.59 -9.20 21.72
C ASN A 134 2.39 -10.05 22.18
N PHE A 135 2.30 -11.27 21.65
CA PHE A 135 1.23 -12.21 22.00
C PHE A 135 1.22 -12.58 23.48
N GLU A 136 2.39 -12.70 24.12
CA GLU A 136 2.46 -13.04 25.56
C GLU A 136 1.76 -11.98 26.42
N LYS A 137 2.07 -10.70 26.19
CA LYS A 137 1.40 -9.57 26.89
C LYS A 137 -0.11 -9.55 26.63
N ALA A 138 -0.52 -9.92 25.42
CA ALA A 138 -1.92 -9.98 25.01
C ALA A 138 -2.63 -11.30 25.39
N ASN A 139 -2.05 -12.14 26.26
CA ASN A 139 -2.59 -13.45 26.65
C ASN A 139 -2.89 -14.39 25.46
N GLY A 140 -2.00 -14.38 24.46
CA GLY A 140 -2.05 -15.21 23.26
C GLY A 140 -2.93 -14.65 22.13
N LEU A 141 -3.65 -13.54 22.35
CA LEU A 141 -4.58 -12.97 21.37
C LEU A 141 -4.48 -11.44 21.30
N ILE A 142 -3.97 -10.92 20.17
CA ILE A 142 -3.92 -9.48 19.92
C ILE A 142 -5.22 -8.96 19.30
N SER A 143 -5.55 -7.69 19.56
CA SER A 143 -6.65 -7.02 18.86
C SER A 143 -6.20 -6.63 17.45
N VAL A 144 -7.07 -6.80 16.46
CA VAL A 144 -6.76 -6.51 15.06
C VAL A 144 -7.83 -5.62 14.45
N ILE A 145 -7.45 -4.40 14.12
CA ILE A 145 -8.30 -3.39 13.51
C ILE A 145 -8.08 -3.45 11.99
N LEU A 146 -9.14 -3.69 11.23
CA LEU A 146 -9.11 -3.53 9.78
C LEU A 146 -9.53 -2.14 9.38
N GLN A 147 -8.77 -1.52 8.49
CA GLN A 147 -9.07 -0.21 7.91
C GLN A 147 -8.98 -0.31 6.39
N ASP A 148 -9.92 0.31 5.68
CA ASP A 148 -9.83 0.42 4.22
C ASP A 148 -8.65 1.32 3.85
N VAL A 149 -7.78 0.83 2.96
CA VAL A 149 -6.57 1.56 2.58
C VAL A 149 -6.88 2.86 1.82
N ASN A 150 -7.99 2.94 1.09
CA ASN A 150 -8.37 4.10 0.28
C ASN A 150 -9.22 5.08 1.11
N THR A 151 -10.32 4.60 1.67
CA THR A 151 -11.29 5.47 2.38
C THR A 151 -10.88 5.80 3.80
N LYS A 152 -9.87 5.10 4.35
CA LYS A 152 -9.44 5.16 5.76
C LYS A 152 -10.54 4.80 6.76
N LYS A 153 -11.68 4.25 6.30
CA LYS A 153 -12.77 3.81 7.16
C LYS A 153 -12.35 2.58 7.95
N VAL A 154 -12.60 2.58 9.26
CA VAL A 154 -12.44 1.36 10.07
C VAL A 154 -13.53 0.38 9.66
N LEU A 155 -13.14 -0.83 9.29
CA LEU A 155 -14.00 -1.87 8.73
C LEU A 155 -14.49 -2.85 9.79
N MET A 156 -13.60 -3.32 10.65
CA MET A 156 -13.94 -4.23 11.75
C MET A 156 -12.82 -4.32 12.78
N ASN A 157 -13.15 -4.84 13.96
CA ASN A 157 -12.17 -5.34 14.92
C ASN A 157 -12.29 -6.87 15.03
N GLY A 158 -11.17 -7.57 15.14
CA GLY A 158 -11.08 -9.01 15.36
C GLY A 158 -9.91 -9.36 16.26
N PHE A 159 -9.61 -10.65 16.39
CA PHE A 159 -8.52 -11.13 17.24
C PHE A 159 -7.64 -12.13 16.48
N MET A 160 -6.33 -12.01 16.57
CA MET A 160 -5.39 -12.99 16.01
C MET A 160 -4.60 -13.65 17.13
N ASN A 161 -4.40 -14.97 17.03
CA ASN A 161 -3.28 -15.63 17.69
C ASN A 161 -2.06 -15.60 16.76
N GLU A 162 -0.93 -16.10 17.25
CA GLU A 162 0.33 -16.12 16.49
C GLU A 162 0.20 -16.84 15.14
N GLU A 163 -0.54 -17.95 15.10
CA GLU A 163 -0.77 -18.71 13.88
C GLU A 163 -1.63 -17.96 12.86
N ALA A 164 -2.70 -17.28 13.29
CA ALA A 164 -3.51 -16.44 12.39
C ALA A 164 -2.69 -15.27 11.82
N TYR A 165 -1.80 -14.68 12.61
CA TYR A 165 -0.89 -13.63 12.15
C TYR A 165 0.09 -14.17 11.10
N ARG A 166 0.69 -15.34 11.36
CA ARG A 166 1.60 -16.02 10.42
C ARG A 166 0.91 -16.33 9.09
N LEU A 167 -0.29 -16.88 9.13
CA LEU A 167 -1.10 -17.17 7.93
C LEU A 167 -1.53 -15.90 7.19
N THR A 168 -1.80 -14.80 7.92
CA THR A 168 -2.14 -13.51 7.30
C THR A 168 -1.00 -12.97 6.46
N ILE A 169 0.23 -13.07 6.98
CA ILE A 169 1.44 -12.70 6.24
C ILE A 169 1.63 -13.61 5.03
N GLN A 170 1.54 -14.92 5.24
CA GLN A 170 1.79 -15.92 4.20
C GLN A 170 0.81 -15.78 3.02
N ASP A 171 -0.48 -15.57 3.32
CA ASP A 171 -1.53 -15.57 2.30
C ASP A 171 -1.80 -14.18 1.71
N ASN A 172 -1.23 -13.11 2.28
CA ASN A 172 -1.61 -11.72 2.00
C ASN A 172 -3.13 -11.46 2.12
N VAL A 173 -3.82 -12.23 2.96
CA VAL A 173 -5.25 -12.12 3.23
C VAL A 173 -5.46 -12.26 4.73
N VAL A 174 -6.35 -11.46 5.30
CA VAL A 174 -6.59 -11.47 6.75
C VAL A 174 -7.16 -12.81 7.24
N TRP A 175 -6.48 -13.42 8.20
CA TRP A 175 -6.96 -14.52 9.02
C TRP A 175 -7.29 -14.02 10.43
N PHE A 176 -8.30 -14.59 11.09
CA PHE A 176 -8.43 -14.38 12.53
C PHE A 176 -8.55 -15.68 13.30
N TYR A 177 -8.56 -15.55 14.62
CA TYR A 177 -8.87 -16.60 15.55
C TYR A 177 -10.22 -16.36 16.22
N SER A 178 -11.15 -17.30 16.05
CA SER A 178 -12.45 -17.24 16.73
C SER A 178 -12.32 -17.75 18.16
N ARG A 179 -12.41 -16.85 19.14
CA ARG A 179 -12.40 -17.21 20.58
C ARG A 179 -13.55 -18.13 20.98
N THR A 180 -14.70 -17.99 20.34
CA THR A 180 -15.91 -18.78 20.64
C THR A 180 -15.92 -20.14 19.96
N LYS A 181 -15.41 -20.24 18.72
CA LYS A 181 -15.35 -21.49 17.96
C LYS A 181 -14.00 -22.22 18.07
N ASN A 182 -13.04 -21.62 18.77
CA ASN A 182 -11.68 -22.12 19.00
C ASN A 182 -10.99 -22.60 17.71
N ARG A 183 -11.12 -21.81 16.64
CA ARG A 183 -10.59 -22.14 15.30
C ARG A 183 -10.09 -20.92 14.57
N LEU A 184 -9.18 -21.15 13.62
CA LEU A 184 -8.79 -20.18 12.62
C LEU A 184 -9.92 -20.00 11.60
N TRP A 185 -10.05 -18.78 11.06
CA TRP A 185 -10.93 -18.51 9.92
C TRP A 185 -10.28 -17.50 8.98
N LYS A 186 -10.38 -17.73 7.66
CA LYS A 186 -9.90 -16.78 6.66
C LYS A 186 -11.03 -15.83 6.29
N LYS A 187 -10.82 -14.51 6.43
CA LYS A 187 -11.91 -13.55 6.18
C LYS A 187 -12.29 -13.58 4.70
N GLY A 188 -13.56 -13.90 4.43
CA GLY A 188 -14.08 -14.07 3.08
C GLY A 188 -14.15 -15.52 2.60
N GLU A 189 -13.70 -16.51 3.40
CA GLU A 189 -13.71 -17.93 2.99
C GLU A 189 -15.08 -18.46 2.55
N SER A 190 -16.16 -17.97 3.17
CA SER A 190 -17.53 -18.36 2.82
C SER A 190 -18.24 -17.36 1.91
N SER A 191 -17.84 -16.09 1.92
CA SER A 191 -18.57 -15.00 1.24
C SER A 191 -17.83 -14.43 0.02
N GLN A 192 -16.62 -14.89 -0.28
CA GLN A 192 -15.68 -14.36 -1.28
C GLN A 192 -15.24 -12.89 -1.08
N ASN A 193 -15.75 -12.20 -0.07
CA ASN A 193 -15.35 -10.83 0.30
C ASN A 193 -14.03 -10.85 1.11
N TYR A 194 -12.95 -11.22 0.45
CA TYR A 194 -11.60 -11.23 1.02
C TYR A 194 -11.13 -9.84 1.42
N GLN A 195 -10.19 -9.78 2.36
CA GLN A 195 -9.56 -8.55 2.83
C GLN A 195 -8.06 -8.68 2.56
N TYR A 196 -7.60 -8.13 1.44
CA TYR A 196 -6.21 -8.25 1.01
C TYR A 196 -5.34 -7.28 1.80
N VAL A 197 -4.28 -7.79 2.40
CA VAL A 197 -3.37 -6.99 3.23
C VAL A 197 -2.55 -6.06 2.32
N LYS A 198 -2.52 -4.77 2.69
CA LYS A 198 -1.68 -3.75 2.02
C LYS A 198 -0.63 -3.18 2.96
N HIS A 199 -1.01 -2.89 4.19
CA HIS A 199 -0.07 -2.41 5.20
C HIS A 199 -0.46 -2.91 6.58
N MET A 200 0.55 -3.20 7.41
CA MET A 200 0.36 -3.66 8.78
C MET A 200 1.22 -2.83 9.72
N SER A 201 0.62 -2.30 10.78
CA SER A 201 1.30 -1.51 11.81
C SER A 201 0.84 -1.91 13.20
N LEU A 202 1.79 -2.04 14.11
CA LEU A 202 1.52 -2.23 15.53
C LEU A 202 1.40 -0.88 16.25
N ASP A 203 0.66 -0.86 17.34
CA ASP A 203 0.64 0.26 18.27
C ASP A 203 1.95 0.38 19.09
N CYS A 204 2.00 1.34 20.01
CA CYS A 204 3.24 1.72 20.69
C CYS A 204 3.81 0.62 21.59
N ASP A 205 2.96 -0.23 22.15
CA ASP A 205 3.30 -1.32 23.06
C ASP A 205 3.02 -2.72 22.48
N ALA A 206 2.72 -2.77 21.17
CA ALA A 206 2.70 -3.95 20.31
C ALA A 206 1.67 -5.03 20.68
N ASP A 207 0.54 -4.66 21.29
CA ASP A 207 -0.56 -5.58 21.60
C ASP A 207 -1.84 -5.34 20.78
N ALA A 208 -1.86 -4.29 19.94
CA ALA A 208 -2.86 -4.11 18.89
C ALA A 208 -2.22 -3.94 17.51
N LEU A 209 -2.88 -4.51 16.50
CA LEU A 209 -2.46 -4.51 15.11
C LEU A 209 -3.48 -3.78 14.25
N LEU A 210 -3.06 -2.72 13.58
CA LEU A 210 -3.82 -2.09 12.50
C LEU A 210 -3.39 -2.71 11.18
N ILE A 211 -4.35 -3.23 10.42
CA ILE A 211 -4.15 -3.75 9.07
C ILE A 211 -4.97 -2.90 8.11
N GLN A 212 -4.27 -2.21 7.23
CA GLN A 212 -4.88 -1.55 6.08
C GLN A 212 -5.07 -2.57 4.97
N VAL A 213 -6.30 -2.70 4.50
CA VAL A 213 -6.73 -3.71 3.55
C VAL A 213 -7.39 -3.10 2.33
N GLN A 214 -7.32 -3.82 1.21
CA GLN A 214 -8.15 -3.62 0.04
C GLN A 214 -9.30 -4.65 0.09
N PRO A 215 -10.56 -4.25 0.36
CA PRO A 215 -11.69 -5.17 0.40
C PRO A 215 -12.10 -5.65 -1.00
N ALA A 216 -12.37 -6.94 -1.14
CA ALA A 216 -12.89 -7.54 -2.38
C ALA A 216 -14.43 -7.51 -2.47
N GLY A 217 -15.08 -6.64 -1.71
CA GLY A 217 -16.53 -6.62 -1.48
C GLY A 217 -16.87 -6.14 -0.07
N PRO A 218 -18.16 -6.13 0.32
CA PRO A 218 -18.57 -5.63 1.63
C PRO A 218 -17.97 -6.48 2.76
N THR A 219 -17.37 -5.80 3.74
CA THR A 219 -16.69 -6.47 4.87
C THR A 219 -17.69 -7.08 5.83
N CYS A 220 -18.82 -6.40 6.07
CA CYS A 220 -19.85 -6.83 7.02
C CYS A 220 -20.76 -7.92 6.41
N HIS A 221 -21.20 -8.84 7.28
CA HIS A 221 -22.17 -9.89 6.92
C HIS A 221 -23.58 -9.34 6.64
N LEU A 222 -23.84 -8.08 6.99
CA LEU A 222 -25.07 -7.35 6.67
C LEU A 222 -25.02 -6.68 5.28
N GLY A 223 -23.95 -6.87 4.52
CA GLY A 223 -23.75 -6.25 3.21
C GLY A 223 -23.22 -4.81 3.26
N THR A 224 -22.97 -4.27 4.45
CA THR A 224 -22.35 -2.94 4.62
C THR A 224 -20.82 -3.01 4.50
N ALA A 225 -20.19 -1.89 4.14
CA ALA A 225 -18.74 -1.79 3.98
C ALA A 225 -18.00 -2.02 5.32
N SER A 226 -18.57 -1.59 6.44
CA SER A 226 -17.99 -1.70 7.78
C SER A 226 -18.97 -2.33 8.76
N CYS A 227 -18.44 -3.04 9.76
CA CYS A 227 -19.18 -3.51 10.94
C CYS A 227 -19.55 -2.38 11.89
N PHE A 228 -18.89 -1.22 11.77
CA PHE A 228 -19.21 -0.03 12.53
C PHE A 228 -20.16 0.81 11.67
N ASP A 229 -21.42 0.88 12.10
CA ASP A 229 -22.44 1.74 11.51
C ASP A 229 -22.05 3.21 11.76
N GLN A 230 -21.24 3.73 10.85
CA GLN A 230 -21.13 5.17 10.66
C GLN A 230 -21.63 5.50 9.26
N THR A 231 -22.84 6.03 9.27
CA THR A 231 -23.52 6.78 8.22
C THR A 231 -22.97 8.21 8.14
N ASP A 232 -21.66 8.39 8.34
CA ASP A 232 -21.07 9.71 8.21
C ASP A 232 -20.88 10.01 6.73
N PHE A 233 -21.33 11.19 6.31
CA PHE A 233 -21.13 11.68 4.96
C PHE A 233 -19.63 11.68 4.61
N SER A 234 -19.29 11.15 3.44
CA SER A 234 -17.94 11.27 2.88
C SER A 234 -17.99 11.67 1.42
N PHE A 235 -17.03 12.49 0.99
CA PHE A 235 -16.93 12.89 -0.42
C PHE A 235 -16.74 11.69 -1.34
N ASN A 236 -15.97 10.68 -0.91
CA ASN A 236 -15.81 9.43 -1.65
C ASN A 236 -17.15 8.71 -1.83
N GLN A 237 -17.98 8.60 -0.80
CA GLN A 237 -19.31 7.98 -0.92
C GLN A 237 -20.26 8.78 -1.80
N LEU A 238 -20.24 10.12 -1.70
CA LEU A 238 -21.01 10.99 -2.58
C LEU A 238 -20.58 10.80 -4.04
N PHE A 239 -19.27 10.77 -4.31
CA PHE A 239 -18.72 10.59 -5.64
C PHE A 239 -19.09 9.22 -6.25
N GLN A 240 -19.02 8.13 -5.47
CA GLN A 240 -19.49 6.82 -5.93
C GLN A 240 -21.00 6.81 -6.21
N THR A 241 -21.79 7.50 -5.39
CA THR A 241 -23.24 7.67 -5.64
C THR A 241 -23.49 8.39 -6.96
N VAL A 242 -22.71 9.42 -7.27
CA VAL A 242 -22.77 10.15 -8.55
C VAL A 242 -22.43 9.21 -9.72
N LYS A 243 -21.33 8.45 -9.63
CA LYS A 243 -20.94 7.47 -10.66
C LYS A 243 -22.05 6.43 -10.90
N ASP A 244 -22.63 5.89 -9.83
CA ASP A 244 -23.71 4.92 -9.90
C ASP A 244 -24.95 5.50 -10.60
N LYS A 245 -25.34 6.72 -10.26
CA LYS A 245 -26.47 7.42 -10.88
C LYS A 245 -26.26 7.67 -12.37
N LEU A 246 -25.04 8.05 -12.76
CA LEU A 246 -24.65 8.22 -14.16
C LEU A 246 -24.70 6.90 -14.93
N ALA A 247 -24.16 5.83 -14.35
CA ALA A 247 -24.11 4.51 -14.97
C ALA A 247 -25.51 3.89 -15.15
N LYS A 248 -26.36 3.99 -14.13
CA LYS A 248 -27.71 3.39 -14.12
C LYS A 248 -28.75 4.21 -14.88
N ARG A 249 -28.45 5.46 -15.24
CA ARG A 249 -29.40 6.43 -15.81
C ARG A 249 -30.71 6.47 -15.03
N GLU A 250 -30.59 6.62 -13.71
CA GLU A 250 -31.73 6.58 -12.79
C GLU A 250 -32.75 7.67 -13.15
N GLU A 251 -33.95 7.24 -13.55
CA GLU A 251 -35.00 8.13 -14.05
C GLU A 251 -35.49 9.07 -12.93
N GLY A 252 -35.56 10.38 -13.21
CA GLY A 252 -35.92 11.41 -12.23
C GLY A 252 -34.78 11.91 -11.32
N SER A 253 -33.58 11.34 -11.43
CA SER A 253 -32.40 11.82 -10.70
C SER A 253 -31.83 13.10 -11.31
N TYR A 254 -31.53 14.11 -10.49
CA TYR A 254 -30.90 15.37 -10.95
C TYR A 254 -29.58 15.12 -11.68
N THR A 255 -28.77 14.18 -11.20
CA THR A 255 -27.50 13.76 -11.83
C THR A 255 -27.74 13.18 -13.22
N ALA A 256 -28.78 12.36 -13.39
CA ALA A 256 -29.12 11.76 -14.67
C ALA A 256 -29.62 12.82 -15.67
N TYR A 257 -30.40 13.79 -15.20
CA TYR A 257 -30.83 14.94 -16.00
C TYR A 257 -29.62 15.73 -16.54
N LEU A 258 -28.65 16.08 -15.68
CA LEU A 258 -27.44 16.79 -16.11
C LEU A 258 -26.66 16.00 -17.18
N ALA A 259 -26.54 14.68 -17.00
CA ALA A 259 -25.82 13.83 -17.95
C ALA A 259 -26.55 13.69 -19.29
N GLN A 260 -27.88 13.68 -19.27
CA GLN A 260 -28.72 13.63 -20.47
C GLN A 260 -28.60 14.91 -21.30
N GLU A 261 -28.57 16.06 -20.64
CA GLU A 261 -28.35 17.37 -21.30
C GLU A 261 -26.91 17.54 -21.80
N GLY A 262 -25.97 16.75 -21.26
CA GLY A 262 -24.60 16.64 -21.72
C GLY A 262 -23.63 17.63 -21.07
N LEU A 263 -22.39 17.61 -21.57
CA LEU A 263 -21.26 18.32 -20.98
C LEU A 263 -21.51 19.83 -20.81
N ASP A 264 -22.09 20.49 -21.79
CA ASP A 264 -22.30 21.94 -21.76
C ASP A 264 -23.21 22.37 -20.60
N LYS A 265 -24.22 21.55 -20.28
CA LYS A 265 -25.11 21.80 -19.13
C LYS A 265 -24.38 21.67 -17.81
N ILE A 266 -23.54 20.64 -17.69
CA ILE A 266 -22.71 20.38 -16.49
C ILE A 266 -21.73 21.55 -16.29
N LEU A 267 -21.02 21.96 -17.34
CA LEU A 267 -20.07 23.08 -17.29
C LEU A 267 -20.76 24.40 -16.93
N LYS A 268 -21.97 24.63 -17.47
CA LYS A 268 -22.77 25.80 -17.11
C LYS A 268 -23.05 25.85 -15.61
N LYS A 269 -23.52 24.74 -15.01
CA LYS A 269 -23.75 24.67 -13.56
C LYS A 269 -22.46 24.92 -12.77
N CYS A 270 -21.35 24.26 -13.11
CA CYS A 270 -20.07 24.53 -12.45
C CYS A 270 -19.66 26.01 -12.50
N GLY A 271 -19.92 26.69 -13.62
CA GLY A 271 -19.62 28.13 -13.76
C GLY A 271 -20.53 29.04 -12.94
N GLU A 272 -21.82 28.70 -12.84
CA GLU A 272 -22.80 29.40 -12.00
C GLU A 272 -22.37 29.32 -10.52
N GLU A 273 -22.22 28.11 -9.97
CA GLU A 273 -21.89 27.92 -8.54
C GLU A 273 -20.53 28.52 -8.17
N LEU A 274 -19.56 28.50 -9.09
CA LEU A 274 -18.26 29.16 -8.87
C LEU A 274 -18.43 30.66 -8.73
N THR A 275 -19.26 31.26 -9.59
CA THR A 275 -19.52 32.70 -9.56
C THR A 275 -20.28 33.08 -8.28
N GLU A 276 -21.27 32.28 -7.89
CA GLU A 276 -22.05 32.46 -6.66
C GLU A 276 -21.15 32.33 -5.41
N THR A 277 -20.28 31.32 -5.37
CA THR A 277 -19.25 31.17 -4.32
C THR A 277 -18.36 32.41 -4.19
N VAL A 278 -17.90 32.97 -5.32
CA VAL A 278 -17.08 34.20 -5.34
C VAL A 278 -17.87 35.41 -4.82
N ILE A 279 -19.15 35.51 -5.18
CA ILE A 279 -20.03 36.59 -4.72
C ILE A 279 -20.29 36.47 -3.21
N ALA A 280 -20.62 35.28 -2.72
CA ALA A 280 -20.85 35.00 -1.30
C ALA A 280 -19.61 35.38 -0.46
N ALA A 281 -18.42 34.96 -0.92
CA ALA A 281 -17.16 35.33 -0.29
C ALA A 281 -16.93 36.84 -0.27
N LYS A 282 -17.18 37.54 -1.39
CA LYS A 282 -17.05 39.00 -1.49
C LYS A 282 -18.01 39.72 -0.54
N ASN A 283 -19.22 39.18 -0.36
CA ASN A 283 -20.24 39.76 0.50
C ASN A 283 -20.01 39.45 1.99
N ASN A 284 -19.04 38.58 2.32
CA ASN A 284 -18.81 38.03 3.66
C ASN A 284 -20.05 37.30 4.23
N ASP A 285 -20.83 36.64 3.36
CA ASP A 285 -21.95 35.80 3.75
C ASP A 285 -21.44 34.36 3.94
N ALA A 286 -21.31 33.94 5.20
CA ALA A 286 -20.76 32.62 5.52
C ALA A 286 -21.72 31.48 5.18
N ASP A 287 -23.03 31.69 5.33
CA ASP A 287 -24.04 30.66 5.08
C ASP A 287 -24.19 30.43 3.58
N GLU A 288 -24.26 31.51 2.80
CA GLU A 288 -24.25 31.45 1.34
C GLU A 288 -22.94 30.82 0.85
N LEU A 289 -21.78 31.21 1.40
CA LEU A 289 -20.50 30.64 0.99
C LEU A 289 -20.43 29.12 1.21
N ILE A 290 -20.98 28.63 2.32
CA ILE A 290 -21.05 27.18 2.60
C ILE A 290 -21.97 26.49 1.59
N SER A 291 -23.15 27.08 1.31
CA SER A 291 -24.12 26.51 0.36
C SER A 291 -23.54 26.42 -1.04
N GLU A 292 -23.07 27.54 -1.58
CA GLU A 292 -22.55 27.64 -2.95
C GLU A 292 -21.28 26.81 -3.15
N SER A 293 -20.42 26.73 -2.12
CA SER A 293 -19.25 25.84 -2.15
C SER A 293 -19.66 24.36 -2.19
N SER A 294 -20.75 24.00 -1.51
CA SER A 294 -21.28 22.63 -1.50
C SER A 294 -21.84 22.25 -2.86
N ASP A 295 -22.59 23.15 -3.50
CA ASP A 295 -23.14 22.95 -4.84
C ASP A 295 -22.02 22.90 -5.90
N LEU A 296 -21.02 23.78 -5.79
CA LEU A 296 -19.82 23.74 -6.63
C LEU A 296 -19.08 22.40 -6.53
N LEU A 297 -18.86 21.88 -5.33
CA LEU A 297 -18.22 20.58 -5.12
C LEU A 297 -19.04 19.44 -5.71
N TYR A 298 -20.36 19.46 -5.53
CA TYR A 298 -21.26 18.47 -6.12
C TYR A 298 -21.18 18.49 -7.65
N HIS A 299 -21.29 19.67 -8.26
CA HIS A 299 -21.24 19.82 -9.72
C HIS A 299 -19.86 19.46 -10.29
N LEU A 300 -18.78 19.74 -9.56
CA LEU A 300 -17.44 19.27 -9.91
C LEU A 300 -17.36 17.74 -9.89
N PHE A 301 -17.96 17.07 -8.91
CA PHE A 301 -18.01 15.60 -8.86
C PHE A 301 -18.78 15.02 -10.05
N VAL A 302 -19.91 15.62 -10.44
CA VAL A 302 -20.65 15.21 -11.66
C VAL A 302 -19.77 15.37 -12.89
N LEU A 303 -19.05 16.49 -13.02
CA LEU A 303 -18.14 16.73 -14.13
C LEU A 303 -17.01 15.70 -14.22
N LEU A 304 -16.32 15.43 -13.10
CA LEU A 304 -15.23 14.46 -13.05
C LEU A 304 -15.71 13.06 -13.43
N ALA A 305 -16.82 12.61 -12.82
CA ALA A 305 -17.40 11.31 -13.11
C ALA A 305 -17.87 11.18 -14.57
N TYR A 306 -18.47 12.24 -15.14
CA TYR A 306 -18.89 12.28 -16.54
C TYR A 306 -17.70 12.18 -17.52
N GLN A 307 -16.55 12.76 -17.15
CA GLN A 307 -15.30 12.72 -17.92
C GLN A 307 -14.46 11.45 -17.67
N GLY A 308 -14.92 10.56 -16.78
CA GLY A 308 -14.20 9.34 -16.43
C GLY A 308 -12.95 9.56 -15.56
N VAL A 309 -12.84 10.71 -14.89
CA VAL A 309 -11.76 11.01 -13.94
C VAL A 309 -12.19 10.56 -12.55
N ASP A 310 -11.36 9.80 -11.83
CA ASP A 310 -11.68 9.37 -10.47
C ASP A 310 -11.28 10.43 -9.43
N LEU A 311 -11.98 10.45 -8.29
CA LEU A 311 -11.66 11.38 -7.21
C LEU A 311 -10.28 11.06 -6.62
N ALA A 312 -9.89 9.78 -6.60
CA ALA A 312 -8.57 9.34 -6.16
C ALA A 312 -7.44 10.01 -6.95
N ASP A 313 -7.60 10.20 -8.27
CA ASP A 313 -6.57 10.84 -9.10
C ASP A 313 -6.38 12.33 -8.71
N VAL A 314 -7.48 13.01 -8.37
CA VAL A 314 -7.46 14.40 -7.89
C VAL A 314 -6.81 14.48 -6.51
N GLU A 315 -7.12 13.55 -5.61
CA GLU A 315 -6.51 13.44 -4.28
C GLU A 315 -4.99 13.22 -4.38
N THR A 316 -4.53 12.27 -5.22
CA THR A 316 -3.10 12.03 -5.48
C THR A 316 -2.42 13.28 -6.01
N GLN A 317 -3.05 13.99 -6.94
CA GLN A 317 -2.50 15.22 -7.50
C GLN A 317 -2.40 16.35 -6.46
N LEU A 318 -3.37 16.47 -5.55
CA LEU A 318 -3.30 17.41 -4.43
C LEU A 318 -2.21 17.02 -3.42
N ALA A 319 -2.11 15.73 -3.08
CA ALA A 319 -1.11 15.20 -2.17
C ALA A 319 0.31 15.47 -2.66
N SER A 320 0.59 15.31 -3.96
CA SER A 320 1.91 15.60 -4.55
C SER A 320 2.39 17.04 -4.34
N ARG A 321 1.45 17.98 -4.15
CA ARG A 321 1.72 19.42 -3.95
C ARG A 321 1.79 19.81 -2.48
N HIS A 322 1.37 18.91 -1.59
CA HIS A 322 1.35 19.13 -0.16
C HIS A 322 2.77 18.87 0.40
N GLY A 323 3.40 19.89 0.99
CA GLY A 323 4.71 19.77 1.63
C GLY A 323 5.93 20.16 0.78
N THR A 324 5.77 20.40 -0.53
CA THR A 324 6.82 21.03 -1.36
C THR A 324 6.71 22.56 -1.29
N LYS A 325 7.82 23.27 -1.05
CA LYS A 325 7.86 24.75 -1.16
C LYS A 325 7.51 25.15 -2.60
N GLN A 326 6.27 25.54 -2.82
CA GLN A 326 5.82 26.06 -4.10
C GLN A 326 6.53 27.39 -4.38
N ASN A 327 7.33 27.44 -5.45
CA ASN A 327 7.84 28.70 -5.98
C ASN A 327 6.67 29.45 -6.64
N TYR A 328 6.07 30.39 -5.91
CA TYR A 328 4.99 31.22 -6.44
C TYR A 328 5.50 32.06 -7.63
N ARG A 329 4.99 31.78 -8.84
CA ARG A 329 4.97 32.80 -9.89
C ARG A 329 3.92 33.83 -9.51
N ILE A 330 4.35 34.97 -8.98
CA ILE A 330 3.47 36.14 -8.79
C ILE A 330 2.93 36.52 -10.19
N ARG A 331 1.69 36.16 -10.48
CA ARG A 331 0.98 36.71 -11.64
C ARG A 331 0.74 38.19 -11.35
N LYS A 332 1.11 39.07 -12.28
CA LYS A 332 0.81 40.50 -12.19
C LYS A 332 -0.69 40.68 -11.96
N SER A 333 -1.05 41.64 -11.10
CA SER A 333 -2.43 41.98 -10.81
C SER A 333 -3.21 42.24 -12.09
N ILE A 334 -4.37 41.60 -12.23
CA ILE A 334 -5.33 41.91 -13.30
C ILE A 334 -5.96 43.25 -12.91
N ASN A 335 -5.51 44.32 -13.55
CA ASN A 335 -5.93 45.69 -13.23
C ASN A 335 -7.22 46.12 -13.95
N GLN A 336 -7.78 45.29 -14.84
CA GLN A 336 -9.12 45.44 -15.40
C GLN A 336 -9.73 44.05 -15.62
N TRP A 337 -10.89 43.84 -15.02
CA TRP A 337 -11.72 42.65 -15.15
C TRP A 337 -12.53 42.69 -16.44
#